data_AF-A0AAP1RC42-F1
#
_entry.id   AF-A0AAP1RC42-F1
#
_cell.length_a   1.000
_cell.length_b   1.000
_cell.length_c   1.000
_cell.angle_alpha   90.00
_cell.angle_beta   90.00
_cell.angle_gamma   90.00
#
_symmetry.space_group_name_H-M   'P 1'
#
loop_
_entity.id
_entity.type
_entity.pdbx_description
1 polymer ?
#
loop_
_entity_poly.entity_id
_entity_poly.type
_entity_poly.pdbx_seq_one_letter_code
_entity_poly.pdbx_strand_id
1 'polypeptide(L)'
;IHPSMPVLYLSQGQESSINTDLLETIIVSDARSFAQDPRFCLSVMAEIACRALSPAVNDPGTAIDVIGRGVRILSTYAQNKSDEIEVKYPSVHVAPLQNNDLLEDFFSPVARDGASMREIQIRVLKGP
;
A
#
# COMPACT_ATOMS: atom_id res chain seq x y z
N ILE A 1 -3.25 13.08 -9.67
CA ILE A 1 -4.72 13.16 -9.42
C ILE A 1 -5.41 13.08 -10.77
N HIS A 2 -6.39 12.19 -10.96
CA HIS A 2 -7.11 12.15 -12.23
C HIS A 2 -8.16 13.28 -12.27
N PRO A 3 -8.18 14.16 -13.30
CA PRO A 3 -9.06 15.34 -13.32
C PRO A 3 -10.56 15.02 -13.18
N SER A 4 -10.98 13.81 -13.55
CA SER A 4 -12.38 13.37 -13.46
C SER A 4 -12.71 12.54 -12.22
N MET A 5 -11.78 12.41 -11.28
CA MET A 5 -12.03 11.68 -10.03
C MET A 5 -12.09 12.68 -8.87
N PRO A 6 -13.27 12.83 -8.21
CA PRO A 6 -13.39 13.71 -7.06
C PRO A 6 -12.53 13.20 -5.90
N VAL A 7 -11.91 14.14 -5.19
CA VAL A 7 -11.01 13.88 -4.05
C VAL A 7 -11.73 13.88 -2.70
N LEU A 8 -12.93 14.46 -2.64
CA LEU A 8 -13.77 14.56 -1.44
C LEU A 8 -15.24 14.61 -1.85
N TYR A 9 -16.11 14.04 -1.02
CA TYR A 9 -17.57 14.17 -1.12
C TYR A 9 -18.11 14.76 0.17
N LEU A 10 -19.12 15.64 0.05
CA LEU A 10 -19.82 16.24 1.19
C LEU A 10 -21.27 15.76 1.21
N SER A 11 -21.77 15.39 2.39
CA SER A 11 -23.20 15.16 2.59
C SER A 11 -23.97 16.49 2.49
N GLN A 12 -25.23 16.44 2.06
CA GLN A 12 -26.04 17.66 1.92
C GLN A 12 -26.27 18.37 3.27
N GLY A 13 -26.41 19.69 3.24
CA GLY A 13 -26.74 20.51 4.42
C GLY A 13 -25.55 21.13 5.17
N GLN A 14 -24.35 21.15 4.57
CA GLN A 14 -23.16 21.80 5.15
C GLN A 14 -23.08 23.29 4.77
N GLU A 15 -22.65 24.14 5.72
CA GLU A 15 -22.45 25.58 5.49
C GLU A 15 -21.30 25.84 4.49
N SER A 16 -21.46 26.86 3.65
CA SER A 16 -20.49 27.22 2.60
C SER A 16 -19.11 27.63 3.11
N SER A 17 -19.01 28.04 4.39
CA SER A 17 -17.78 28.47 5.06
C SER A 17 -16.77 27.33 5.28
N ILE A 18 -17.24 26.09 5.46
CA ILE A 18 -16.38 24.92 5.75
C ILE A 18 -15.61 24.45 4.49
N ASN A 19 -16.04 24.87 3.29
CA ASN A 19 -15.47 24.37 2.04
C ASN A 19 -13.99 24.75 1.85
N THR A 20 -13.60 25.98 2.19
CA THR A 20 -12.22 26.44 2.05
C THR A 20 -11.28 25.66 2.98
N ASP A 21 -11.65 25.54 4.25
CA ASP A 21 -10.85 24.83 5.25
C ASP A 21 -10.66 23.35 4.87
N LEU A 22 -11.70 22.69 4.34
CA LEU A 22 -11.60 21.31 3.88
C LEU A 22 -10.67 21.16 2.67
N LEU A 23 -10.72 22.10 1.71
CA LEU A 23 -9.81 22.07 0.56
C LEU A 23 -8.35 22.24 1.00
N GLU A 24 -8.08 23.06 2.02
CA GLU A 24 -6.74 23.22 2.58
C GLU A 24 -6.21 21.96 3.28
N THR A 25 -7.07 21.03 3.69
CA THR A 25 -6.64 19.72 4.24
C THR A 25 -6.17 18.72 3.16
N ILE A 26 -6.46 19.01 1.89
CA ILE A 26 -6.10 18.11 0.78
C ILE A 26 -4.68 18.44 0.33
N ILE A 27 -3.74 17.56 0.65
CA ILE A 27 -2.34 17.71 0.28
C ILE A 27 -2.13 17.20 -1.15
N VAL A 28 -1.76 18.12 -2.04
CA VAL A 28 -1.31 17.81 -3.41
C VAL A 28 0.19 18.07 -3.50
N SER A 29 0.93 17.06 -3.98
CA SER A 29 2.38 17.12 -4.13
C SER A 29 2.81 16.41 -5.42
N ASP A 30 4.03 16.68 -5.86
CA ASP A 30 4.62 16.11 -7.08
C ASP A 30 4.92 14.61 -6.96
N ALA A 31 5.08 14.12 -5.73
CA ALA A 31 5.38 12.73 -5.43
C ALA A 31 4.47 12.15 -4.36
N ARG A 32 4.20 10.85 -4.47
CA ARG A 32 3.53 10.07 -3.43
C ARG A 32 4.46 9.90 -2.23
N SER A 33 3.89 9.91 -1.02
CA SER A 33 4.61 9.65 0.22
C SER A 33 4.11 8.37 0.88
N PHE A 34 4.99 7.67 1.60
CA PHE A 34 4.62 6.43 2.29
C PHE A 34 3.65 6.65 3.46
N ALA A 35 3.65 7.86 4.03
CA ALA A 35 2.72 8.23 5.10
C ALA A 35 1.29 8.43 4.59
N GLN A 36 1.13 8.85 3.34
CA GLN A 36 -0.17 9.13 2.74
C GLN A 36 -0.69 7.97 1.88
N ASP A 37 0.21 7.15 1.32
CA ASP A 37 -0.12 6.00 0.48
C ASP A 37 0.68 4.76 0.91
N PRO A 38 0.13 3.91 1.81
CA PRO A 38 0.79 2.67 2.22
C PRO A 38 0.89 1.64 1.09
N ARG A 39 0.01 1.69 0.07
CA ARG A 39 0.11 0.82 -1.11
C ARG A 39 1.34 1.19 -1.95
N PHE A 40 1.63 2.49 -2.06
CA PHE A 40 2.84 2.95 -2.71
C PHE A 40 4.10 2.44 -2.02
N CYS A 41 4.12 2.36 -0.69
CA CYS A 41 5.22 1.74 0.06
C CYS A 41 5.44 0.28 -0.37
N LEU A 42 4.37 -0.53 -0.43
CA LEU A 42 4.44 -1.92 -0.89
C LEU A 42 4.89 -2.03 -2.36
N SER A 43 4.40 -1.14 -3.22
CA SER A 43 4.81 -1.09 -4.64
C SER A 43 6.31 -0.82 -4.78
N VAL A 44 6.86 0.11 -4.00
CA VAL A 44 8.31 0.41 -4.00
C VAL A 44 9.11 -0.78 -3.46
N MET A 45 8.63 -1.46 -2.42
CA MET A 45 9.26 -2.68 -1.93
C MET A 45 9.29 -3.76 -3.02
N ALA A 46 8.18 -3.98 -3.72
CA ALA A 46 8.14 -4.91 -4.84
C ALA A 46 9.13 -4.53 -5.95
N GLU A 47 9.25 -3.24 -6.29
CA GLU A 47 10.23 -2.78 -7.27
C GLU A 47 11.67 -3.09 -6.86
N ILE A 48 12.01 -2.91 -5.58
CA ILE A 48 13.34 -3.25 -5.04
C ILE A 48 13.61 -4.75 -5.19
N ALA A 49 12.64 -5.59 -4.83
CA ALA A 49 12.76 -7.04 -5.01
C ALA A 49 12.91 -7.42 -6.49
N CYS A 50 12.07 -6.88 -7.38
CA CYS A 50 12.15 -7.15 -8.82
C CYS A 50 13.48 -6.68 -9.42
N ARG A 51 14.01 -5.54 -8.98
CA ARG A 51 15.33 -5.05 -9.40
C ARG A 51 16.44 -6.01 -8.97
N ALA A 52 16.37 -6.55 -7.75
CA ALA A 52 17.30 -7.55 -7.27
C ALA A 52 17.22 -8.85 -8.10
N LEU A 53 16.03 -9.24 -8.53
CA LEU A 53 15.79 -10.43 -9.38
C LEU A 53 16.15 -10.22 -10.86
N SER A 54 16.41 -8.99 -11.29
CA SER A 54 16.70 -8.70 -12.69
C SER A 54 17.95 -9.45 -13.18
N PRO A 55 18.05 -9.79 -14.48
CA PRO A 55 19.20 -10.53 -15.03
C PRO A 55 20.55 -9.84 -14.78
N ALA A 56 20.55 -8.50 -14.65
CA ALA A 56 21.75 -7.72 -14.39
C ALA A 56 22.22 -7.79 -12.93
N VAL A 57 21.30 -7.93 -11.96
CA VAL A 57 21.64 -7.93 -10.53
C VAL A 57 21.72 -9.36 -9.98
N ASN A 58 20.74 -10.20 -10.30
CA ASN A 58 20.67 -11.62 -9.92
C ASN A 58 20.98 -11.89 -8.43
N ASP A 59 20.37 -11.11 -7.55
CA ASP A 59 20.49 -11.20 -6.08
C ASP A 59 19.15 -11.66 -5.46
N PRO A 60 18.90 -12.98 -5.40
CA PRO A 60 17.70 -13.51 -4.75
C PRO A 60 17.71 -13.26 -3.23
N GLY A 61 18.87 -13.04 -2.61
CA GLY A 61 18.98 -12.78 -1.17
C GLY A 61 18.27 -11.49 -0.77
N THR A 62 18.51 -10.40 -1.50
CA THR A 62 17.81 -9.13 -1.30
C THR A 62 16.29 -9.28 -1.51
N ALA A 63 15.86 -9.99 -2.56
CA ALA A 63 14.45 -10.23 -2.80
C ALA A 63 13.78 -11.01 -1.66
N ILE A 64 14.45 -12.03 -1.12
CA ILE A 64 13.97 -12.80 0.03
C ILE A 64 13.84 -11.94 1.30
N ASP A 65 14.81 -11.06 1.57
CA ASP A 65 14.74 -10.13 2.71
C ASP A 65 13.55 -9.18 2.57
N VAL A 66 13.36 -8.60 1.38
CA VAL A 66 12.23 -7.71 1.08
C VAL A 66 10.89 -8.44 1.26
N ILE A 67 10.74 -9.68 0.75
CA ILE A 67 9.54 -10.50 0.96
C ILE A 67 9.28 -10.69 2.46
N GLY A 68 10.32 -10.98 3.25
CA GLY A 68 10.19 -11.14 4.69
C GLY A 68 9.71 -9.89 5.41
N ARG A 69 10.23 -8.71 5.02
CA ARG A 69 9.76 -7.43 5.56
C ARG A 69 8.32 -7.14 5.16
N GLY A 70 7.95 -7.40 3.91
CA GLY A 70 6.58 -7.22 3.43
C GLY A 70 5.58 -8.09 4.18
N VAL A 71 5.90 -9.38 4.39
CA VAL A 71 5.07 -10.27 5.22
C VAL A 71 4.94 -9.72 6.64
N ARG A 72 6.04 -9.28 7.28
CA ARG A 72 5.97 -8.72 8.63
C ARG A 72 5.05 -7.51 8.72
N ILE A 73 5.15 -6.58 7.77
CA ILE A 73 4.28 -5.40 7.69
C ILE A 73 2.82 -5.81 7.56
N LEU A 74 2.52 -6.70 6.61
CA LEU A 74 1.14 -7.16 6.34
C LEU A 74 0.57 -7.96 7.51
N SER A 75 1.38 -8.79 8.19
CA SER A 75 0.97 -9.52 9.39
C SER A 75 0.67 -8.57 10.54
N THR A 76 1.52 -7.57 10.79
CA THR A 76 1.26 -6.54 11.80
C THR A 76 0.01 -5.74 11.46
N TYR A 77 -0.20 -5.38 10.20
CA TYR A 77 -1.43 -4.71 9.75
C TYR A 77 -2.67 -5.56 10.02
N ALA A 78 -2.64 -6.86 9.69
CA ALA A 78 -3.75 -7.77 9.94
C ALA A 78 -4.07 -7.94 11.43
N GLN A 79 -3.05 -7.95 12.29
CA GLN A 79 -3.21 -8.09 13.76
C GLN A 79 -3.75 -6.82 14.44
N ASN A 80 -3.46 -5.64 13.89
CA ASN A 80 -3.94 -4.36 14.44
C ASN A 80 -5.38 -4.03 14.02
N LYS A 81 -6.06 -4.92 13.31
CA LYS A 81 -7.46 -4.78 12.97
C LYS A 81 -8.31 -5.17 14.18
N SER A 82 -8.45 -4.26 15.14
CA SER A 82 -9.37 -4.41 16.28
C SER A 82 -10.78 -3.98 15.88
N ASP A 83 -11.80 -4.75 16.28
CA ASP A 83 -13.21 -4.37 16.11
C ASP A 83 -13.66 -3.34 17.18
N GLU A 84 -12.88 -3.17 18.24
CA GLU A 84 -13.14 -2.23 19.33
C GLU A 84 -12.22 -1.00 19.23
N ILE A 85 -12.38 -0.20 18.17
CA ILE A 85 -11.69 1.08 18.05
C ILE A 85 -12.68 2.20 18.39
N GLU A 86 -12.33 3.04 19.35
CA GLU A 86 -13.09 4.27 19.63
C GLU A 86 -13.04 5.20 18.40
N VAL A 87 -14.19 5.43 17.77
CA VAL A 87 -14.29 6.27 16.57
C VAL A 87 -14.31 7.74 16.98
N LYS A 88 -13.15 8.40 16.90
CA LYS A 88 -13.00 9.82 17.24
C LYS A 88 -13.78 10.77 16.32
N TYR A 89 -13.96 10.40 15.04
CA TYR A 89 -14.59 11.24 14.02
C TYR A 89 -15.64 10.46 13.21
N PRO A 90 -16.88 10.28 13.72
CA PRO A 90 -17.90 9.43 13.09
C PRO A 90 -18.35 9.89 11.69
N SER A 91 -18.23 11.18 11.40
CA SER A 91 -18.66 11.78 10.12
C SER A 91 -17.56 11.81 9.04
N VAL A 92 -16.36 11.33 9.35
CA VAL A 92 -15.23 11.29 8.41
C VAL A 92 -15.05 9.86 7.93
N HIS A 93 -15.21 9.64 6.63
CA HIS A 93 -15.06 8.33 6.01
C HIS A 93 -13.93 8.34 5.00
N VAL A 94 -13.15 7.26 4.98
CA VAL A 94 -12.08 7.03 4.01
C VAL A 94 -12.27 5.66 3.35
N ALA A 95 -11.88 5.55 2.08
CA ALA A 95 -11.91 4.26 1.41
C ALA A 95 -10.97 3.27 2.13
N PRO A 96 -11.45 2.07 2.48
CA PRO A 96 -10.60 1.08 3.14
C PRO A 96 -9.56 0.53 2.17
N LEU A 97 -8.38 0.22 2.70
CA LEU A 97 -7.38 -0.56 1.98
C LEU A 97 -7.92 -1.97 1.75
N GLN A 98 -8.01 -2.38 0.49
CA GLN A 98 -8.43 -3.73 0.16
C GLN A 98 -7.24 -4.68 0.36
N ASN A 99 -7.46 -5.77 1.10
CA ASN A 99 -6.41 -6.76 1.32
C ASN A 99 -5.88 -7.33 0.00
N ASN A 100 -6.76 -7.56 -0.98
CA ASN A 100 -6.36 -8.08 -2.28
C ASN A 100 -5.38 -7.13 -2.98
N ASP A 101 -5.69 -5.84 -3.01
CA ASP A 101 -4.82 -4.82 -3.60
C ASP A 101 -3.44 -4.78 -2.93
N LEU A 102 -3.38 -4.85 -1.58
CA LEU A 102 -2.12 -4.86 -0.85
C LEU A 102 -1.26 -6.09 -1.21
N LEU A 103 -1.91 -7.25 -1.35
CA LEU A 103 -1.24 -8.50 -1.71
C LEU A 103 -0.79 -8.48 -3.17
N GLU A 104 -1.63 -8.01 -4.09
CA GLU A 104 -1.32 -7.95 -5.52
C GLU A 104 -0.22 -6.94 -5.83
N ASP A 105 -0.29 -5.74 -5.24
CA ASP A 105 0.72 -4.68 -5.44
C ASP A 105 2.12 -5.16 -5.00
N PHE A 106 2.18 -6.05 -4.01
CA PHE A 106 3.44 -6.56 -3.47
C PHE A 106 3.91 -7.89 -4.10
N PHE A 107 3.09 -8.94 -4.02
CA PHE A 107 3.52 -10.31 -4.34
C PHE A 107 3.48 -10.62 -5.84
N SER A 108 2.49 -10.12 -6.58
CA SER A 108 2.33 -10.43 -8.01
C SER A 108 3.57 -10.11 -8.86
N PRO A 109 4.16 -8.89 -8.79
CA PRO A 109 5.37 -8.58 -9.57
C PRO A 109 6.57 -9.44 -9.15
N VAL A 110 6.74 -9.69 -7.85
CA VAL A 110 7.86 -10.48 -7.32
C VAL A 110 7.74 -11.96 -7.71
N ALA A 111 6.53 -12.53 -7.65
CA ALA A 111 6.26 -13.89 -8.05
C ALA A 111 6.49 -14.10 -9.55
N ARG A 112 6.09 -13.11 -10.37
CA ARG A 112 6.32 -13.11 -11.83
C ARG A 112 7.80 -13.04 -12.16
N ASP A 113 8.53 -12.07 -11.61
CA ASP A 113 9.94 -11.83 -11.96
C ASP A 113 10.86 -12.91 -11.35
N GLY A 114 10.45 -13.53 -10.23
CA GLY A 114 11.12 -14.67 -9.61
C GLY A 114 10.61 -16.04 -10.05
N ALA A 115 9.81 -16.13 -11.13
CA ALA A 115 9.15 -17.38 -11.55
C ALA A 115 10.11 -18.55 -11.78
N SER A 116 11.31 -18.28 -12.28
CA SER A 116 12.34 -19.30 -12.54
C SER A 116 13.22 -19.63 -11.33
N MET A 117 13.08 -18.90 -10.22
CA MET A 117 13.93 -19.03 -9.02
C MET A 117 13.15 -19.76 -7.92
N ARG A 118 13.53 -21.01 -7.65
CA ARG A 118 12.83 -21.90 -6.72
C ARG A 118 12.75 -21.30 -5.30
N GLU A 119 13.82 -20.70 -4.84
CA GLU A 119 13.93 -20.05 -3.53
C GLU A 119 12.92 -18.90 -3.38
N ILE A 120 12.65 -18.14 -4.45
CA ILE A 120 11.65 -17.07 -4.45
C ILE A 120 10.24 -17.66 -4.40
N GLN A 121 9.96 -18.67 -5.22
CA GLN A 121 8.65 -19.34 -5.21
C GLN A 121 8.34 -19.95 -3.84
N ILE A 122 9.32 -20.59 -3.20
CA ILE A 122 9.18 -21.11 -1.83
C ILE A 122 8.85 -19.96 -0.88
N ARG A 123 9.56 -18.83 -0.98
CA ARG A 123 9.42 -17.72 -0.05
C ARG A 123 8.09 -16.99 -0.16
N VAL A 124 7.57 -16.86 -1.38
CA VAL A 124 6.24 -16.27 -1.66
C VAL A 124 5.12 -17.18 -1.14
N LEU A 125 5.21 -18.49 -1.37
CA LEU A 125 4.13 -19.43 -1.01
C LEU A 125 4.09 -19.80 0.47
N LYS A 126 5.24 -19.90 1.14
CA LYS A 126 5.30 -20.39 2.52
C LYS A 126 5.28 -19.29 3.58
N GLY A 127 5.56 -18.03 3.22
CA GLY A 127 5.90 -17.03 4.24
C GLY A 127 7.23 -17.35 4.95
N PRO A 128 7.67 -16.52 5.92
CA PRO A 128 8.82 -16.82 6.78
C PRO A 128 8.59 -18.07 7.62
#